data_AF-A0A1F3Y090-F1
#
_entry.id   AF-A0A1F3Y090-F1
#
_cell.length_a   1.000
_cell.length_b   1.000
_cell.length_c   1.000
_cell.angle_alpha   90.00
_cell.angle_beta   90.00
_cell.angle_gamma   90.00
#
_symmetry.space_group_name_H-M   'P 1'
#
loop_
_entity.id
_entity.type
_entity.pdbx_description
1 polymer ?
#
loop_
_entity_poly.entity_id
_entity_poly.type
_entity_poly.pdbx_seq_one_letter_code
_entity_poly.pdbx_strand_id
1 'polypeptide(L)' 'MSASTNKPRTGAQNSTNPGKDGQIQIDGFKQVLEMLRIADPSFRESLLRRLAARDAELARTLREDLNSL' A
#
# COMPACT_ATOMS: atom_id res chain seq x y z
N MET A 1 34.13 28.64 -34.42
CA MET A 1 33.02 27.80 -33.94
C MET A 1 32.88 28.05 -32.45
N SER A 2 31.87 28.82 -32.07
CA SER A 2 31.72 29.39 -30.73
C SER A 2 30.94 28.47 -29.79
N ALA A 3 31.28 28.58 -28.51
CA ALA A 3 30.81 27.82 -27.37
C ALA A 3 29.28 27.65 -27.27
N SER A 4 28.85 26.44 -26.91
CA SER A 4 27.58 26.23 -26.22
C SER A 4 27.85 25.36 -25.00
N THR A 5 27.97 26.05 -23.87
CA THR A 5 28.16 25.56 -22.52
C THR A 5 26.88 24.89 -22.03
N ASN A 6 26.84 23.56 -21.97
CA ASN A 6 25.78 22.87 -21.26
C ASN A 6 26.25 22.57 -19.82
N LYS A 7 25.75 23.36 -18.87
CA LYS A 7 26.00 23.22 -17.44
C LYS A 7 24.98 22.19 -16.91
N PRO A 8 25.36 20.98 -16.49
CA PRO A 8 24.42 20.12 -15.77
C PRO A 8 24.09 20.80 -14.43
N ARG A 9 22.81 21.10 -14.22
CA ARG A 9 22.30 21.49 -12.90
C ARG A 9 22.55 20.31 -11.96
N THR A 10 23.56 20.46 -11.11
CA THR A 10 23.75 19.65 -9.91
C THR A 10 22.58 19.93 -8.97
N GLY A 11 21.57 19.07 -9.04
CA GLY A 11 20.60 18.91 -7.96
C GLY A 11 21.35 18.45 -6.72
N ALA A 12 21.47 19.35 -5.75
CA ALA A 12 22.14 19.09 -4.49
C ALA A 12 21.46 17.94 -3.74
N GLN A 13 22.22 16.85 -3.61
CA GLN A 13 22.49 16.13 -2.36
C GLN A 13 21.33 16.11 -1.36
N ASN A 14 20.60 14.98 -1.33
CA ASN A 14 20.16 14.43 -0.05
C ASN A 14 20.89 13.11 0.17
N SER A 15 22.12 13.22 0.67
CA SER A 15 22.94 12.10 1.09
C SER A 15 22.35 11.51 2.36
N THR A 16 21.54 10.47 2.24
CA THR A 16 21.23 9.56 3.35
C THR A 16 21.22 8.14 2.81
N ASN A 17 22.40 7.55 2.64
CA ASN A 17 22.52 6.10 2.52
C ASN A 17 22.62 5.51 3.92
N PRO A 18 21.74 4.58 4.27
CA PRO A 18 22.18 3.44 5.04
C PRO A 18 21.70 2.15 4.38
N GLY A 19 22.62 1.48 3.67
CA GLY A 19 22.72 0.02 3.58
C GLY A 19 21.49 -0.80 3.18
N LYS A 20 21.65 -1.50 2.05
CA LYS A 20 20.79 -2.54 1.47
C LYS A 20 19.59 -1.96 0.74
N ASP A 21 19.42 -2.37 -0.51
CA ASP A 21 18.19 -2.22 -1.27
C ASP A 21 17.02 -2.71 -0.42
N GLY A 22 16.42 -1.77 0.30
CA GLY A 22 15.44 -2.04 1.34
C GLY A 22 14.17 -2.49 0.67
N GLN A 23 13.95 -3.80 0.62
CA GLN A 23 12.63 -4.36 0.32
C GLN A 23 11.64 -3.71 1.27
N ILE A 24 10.79 -2.83 0.75
CA ILE A 24 9.68 -2.26 1.49
C ILE A 24 8.78 -3.45 1.85
N GLN A 25 8.77 -3.85 3.14
CA GLN A 25 7.87 -4.89 3.60
C GLN A 25 6.47 -4.27 3.70
N ILE A 26 5.60 -4.64 2.75
CA ILE A 26 4.22 -4.20 2.72
C ILE A 26 3.36 -5.28 3.38
N ASP A 27 2.68 -4.91 4.46
CA ASP A 27 1.62 -5.73 5.04
C ASP A 27 0.32 -5.50 4.25
N GLY A 28 0.11 -6.35 3.24
CA GLY A 28 -1.06 -6.29 2.38
C GLY A 28 -2.37 -6.54 3.12
N PHE A 29 -2.35 -7.34 4.18
CA PHE A 29 -3.55 -7.62 4.97
C PHE A 29 -4.00 -6.37 5.70
N LYS A 30 -3.08 -5.72 6.43
CA LYS A 30 -3.37 -4.47 7.14
C LYS A 30 -3.83 -3.39 6.17
N GLN A 31 -3.19 -3.26 5.01
CA GLN A 31 -3.57 -2.27 4.01
C GLN A 31 -5.01 -2.50 3.50
N VAL A 32 -5.39 -3.75 3.22
CA VAL A 32 -6.76 -4.08 2.82
C VAL A 32 -7.74 -3.81 3.96
N LEU A 33 -7.38 -4.14 5.20
CA LEU A 33 -8.22 -3.89 6.36
C LEU A 33 -8.50 -2.39 6.54
N GLU A 34 -7.48 -1.53 6.46
CA GLU A 34 -7.66 -0.07 6.50
C GLU A 34 -8.54 0.44 5.35
N MET A 35 -8.35 -0.10 4.14
CA MET A 35 -9.17 0.27 2.99
C MET A 35 -10.64 -0.13 3.20
N LEU A 36 -10.90 -1.32 3.76
CA LEU A 36 -12.25 -1.77 4.07
C LEU A 36 -12.89 -0.92 5.17
N ARG A 37 -12.13 -0.44 6.15
CA ARG A 37 -12.63 0.43 7.24
C ARG A 37 -13.20 1.76 6.73
N ILE A 38 -12.53 2.39 5.77
CA ILE A 38 -13.00 3.66 5.19
C ILE A 38 -14.05 3.46 4.09
N ALA A 39 -14.15 2.25 3.54
CA ALA A 39 -15.12 1.94 2.49
C ALA A 39 -16.55 1.96 3.02
N ASP A 40 -17.48 2.34 2.14
CA ASP A 40 -18.91 2.30 2.38
C ASP A 40 -19.36 0.91 2.89
N PRO A 41 -20.23 0.83 3.91
CA PRO A 41 -20.65 -0.44 4.50
C PRO A 41 -21.28 -1.42 3.51
N SER A 42 -22.07 -0.92 2.55
CA SER A 42 -22.73 -1.78 1.57
C SER A 42 -21.72 -2.34 0.55
N PHE A 43 -20.74 -1.52 0.15
CA PHE A 43 -19.65 -1.96 -0.71
C PHE A 43 -18.76 -2.99 -0.01
N ARG A 44 -18.39 -2.73 1.24
CA ARG A 44 -17.60 -3.63 2.10
C ARG A 44 -18.23 -5.02 2.19
N GLU A 45 -19.52 -5.10 2.51
CA GLU A 45 -20.22 -6.38 2.57
C GLU A 45 -20.30 -7.08 1.22
N SER A 46 -20.50 -6.34 0.12
CA SER A 46 -20.49 -6.93 -1.22
C SER A 46 -19.14 -7.57 -1.57
N LEU A 47 -18.05 -6.99 -1.07
CA LEU A 47 -16.69 -7.42 -1.35
C LEU A 47 -16.32 -8.61 -0.46
N LEU A 48 -16.63 -8.55 0.83
CA LEU A 48 -16.47 -9.66 1.76
C LEU A 48 -17.30 -10.88 1.36
N ARG A 49 -18.51 -10.68 0.85
CA ARG A 49 -19.35 -11.78 0.33
C ARG A 49 -18.72 -12.47 -0.88
N ARG A 50 -18.15 -11.69 -1.80
CA ARG A 50 -17.43 -12.22 -2.97
C ARG A 50 -16.14 -12.92 -2.57
N LEU A 51 -15.42 -12.38 -1.58
CA LEU A 51 -14.21 -12.99 -1.05
C LEU A 51 -14.53 -14.33 -0.38
N ALA A 52 -15.58 -14.39 0.44
CA ALA A 52 -16.01 -15.61 1.13
C ALA A 52 -16.35 -16.78 0.19
N ALA A 53 -16.76 -16.49 -1.05
CA ALA A 53 -17.01 -17.52 -2.06
C ALA A 53 -15.72 -18.18 -2.59
N ARG A 54 -14.56 -17.54 -2.41
CA ARG A 54 -13.25 -18.05 -2.80
C ARG A 54 -12.43 -18.51 -1.60
N ASP A 55 -12.47 -17.73 -0.53
CA ASP A 55 -11.74 -17.95 0.70
C ASP A 55 -12.62 -17.52 1.89
N ALA A 56 -13.26 -18.53 2.48
CA ALA A 56 -14.18 -18.33 3.60
C ALA A 56 -13.43 -17.98 4.90
N GLU A 57 -12.20 -18.47 5.07
CA GLU A 57 -11.40 -18.23 6.28
C GLU A 57 -10.93 -16.79 6.31
N LEU A 58 -10.31 -16.31 5.21
CA LEU A 58 -9.83 -14.93 5.12
C LEU A 58 -10.97 -13.92 5.27
N ALA A 59 -12.12 -14.18 4.63
CA ALA A 59 -13.29 -13.31 4.77
C ALA A 59 -13.84 -13.28 6.20
N ARG A 60 -13.76 -14.39 6.93
CA ARG A 60 -14.15 -14.46 8.33
C ARG A 60 -13.18 -13.67 9.21
N THR A 61 -11.87 -13.85 9.04
CA THR A 61 -10.85 -13.09 9.78
C THR A 61 -11.03 -11.59 9.59
N LEU A 62 -11.19 -11.13 8.35
CA LEU A 62 -11.45 -9.72 8.05
C LEU A 62 -12.74 -9.21 8.73
N ARG A 63 -13.80 -10.02 8.79
CA ARG A 63 -15.04 -9.64 9.48
C ARG A 63 -14.86 -9.54 10.99
N GLU A 64 -14.14 -10.47 11.59
CA GLU A 64 -13.84 -10.45 13.03
C GLU A 64 -13.01 -9.21 13.37
N ASP A 65 -11.96 -8.91 12.59
CA ASP A 65 -11.13 -7.71 12.78
C ASP A 65 -11.88 -6.38 12.55
N LEU A 66 -12.87 -6.37 11.65
CA LEU A 66 -13.71 -5.19 11.41
C LEU A 66 -14.75 -4.96 12.52
N ASN A 67 -15.18 -6.01 13.23
CA ASN A 67 -16.17 -5.96 14.30
C ASN A 67 -15.58 -5.88 15.71
N SER A 68 -14.29 -6.18 15.88
CA SER A 68 -13.59 -6.17 17.18
C SER A 68 -13.19 -4.77 17.69
N LEU A 69 -13.76 -3.71 17.14
CA LEU A 69 -13.55 -2.29 17.48
C LEU A 69 -14.83 -1.67 18.03
#